data_AF-A0A7I7P8A3-F1
#
_entry.id   AF-A0A7I7P8A3-F1
#
_cell.length_a   1.000
_cell.length_b   1.000
_cell.length_c   1.000
_cell.angle_alpha   90.00
_cell.angle_beta   90.00
_cell.angle_gamma   90.00
#
_symmetry.space_group_name_H-M   'P 1'
#
loop_
_entity.id
_entity.type
_entity.pdbx_description
1 polymer ?
#
loop_
_entity_poly.entity_id
_entity_poly.type
_entity_poly.pdbx_seq_one_letter_code
_entity_poly.pdbx_strand_id
1 'polypeptide(L)' 'MPNGPANAVTADELCDVVGKYWVIDEIKPARLYASAPQGATDLSALMGADFKDEPDGRVSVAGWLLSAHLG' A
#
# COMPACT_ATOMS: atom_id res chain seq x y z
N MET A 1 -14.39 -11.53 -3.34
CA MET A 1 -13.77 -10.19 -3.21
C MET A 1 -13.62 -9.63 -4.62
N PRO A 2 -13.62 -8.30 -4.84
CA PRO A 2 -13.25 -7.76 -6.14
C PRO A 2 -11.90 -8.36 -6.59
N ASN A 3 -11.73 -8.56 -7.89
CA ASN A 3 -10.50 -9.12 -8.45
C ASN A 3 -9.35 -8.13 -8.25
N GLY A 4 -8.45 -8.40 -7.32
CA GLY A 4 -7.30 -7.55 -7.04
C GLY A 4 -6.59 -7.92 -5.75
N PRO A 5 -5.45 -7.27 -5.46
CA PRO A 5 -4.74 -7.50 -4.22
C PRO A 5 -5.65 -7.23 -3.02
N ALA A 6 -5.48 -8.00 -1.95
CA ALA A 6 -6.23 -7.81 -0.72
C ALA A 6 -6.01 -6.39 -0.19
N ASN A 7 -7.11 -5.68 0.08
CA ASN A 7 -7.13 -4.29 0.52
C ASN A 7 -6.46 -3.29 -0.46
N ALA A 8 -6.34 -3.64 -1.74
CA ALA A 8 -5.94 -2.68 -2.76
C ALA A 8 -6.96 -1.55 -2.85
N VAL A 9 -6.45 -0.32 -2.87
CA VAL A 9 -7.23 0.88 -3.17
C VAL A 9 -6.58 1.61 -4.34
N THR A 10 -7.42 2.22 -5.16
CA THR A 10 -7.01 3.16 -6.20
C THR A 10 -6.63 4.51 -5.58
N ALA A 11 -5.90 5.34 -6.33
CA ALA A 11 -5.61 6.71 -5.92
C ALA A 11 -6.89 7.53 -5.71
N ASP A 12 -7.90 7.32 -6.57
CA ASP A 12 -9.19 8.00 -6.49
C ASP A 12 -9.96 7.60 -5.23
N GLU A 13 -10.05 6.30 -4.92
CA GLU A 13 -10.69 5.83 -3.68
C GLU A 13 -9.99 6.36 -2.42
N LEU A 14 -8.65 6.42 -2.44
CA LEU A 14 -7.88 6.99 -1.34
C LEU A 14 -8.15 8.50 -1.20
N CYS A 15 -8.23 9.22 -2.32
CA CYS A 15 -8.57 10.63 -2.37
C CYS A 15 -9.97 10.90 -1.79
N ASP A 16 -10.96 10.14 -2.25
CA ASP A 16 -12.37 10.26 -1.85
C ASP A 16 -12.57 10.04 -0.34
N VAL A 17 -11.79 9.14 0.27
CA VAL A 17 -11.91 8.84 1.71
C VAL A 17 -11.14 9.84 2.55
N VAL A 18 -9.88 10.13 2.20
CA VAL A 18 -9.00 10.99 3.01
C VAL A 18 -9.40 12.46 2.86
N GLY A 19 -9.84 12.88 1.68
CA GLY A 19 -10.26 14.25 1.35
C GLY A 19 -11.47 14.75 2.16
N LYS A 20 -12.19 13.85 2.84
CA LYS A 20 -13.26 14.22 3.79
C LYS A 20 -12.74 14.90 5.06
N TYR A 21 -11.46 14.73 5.37
CA TYR A 21 -10.85 15.16 6.64
C TYR A 21 -9.62 16.04 6.46
N TRP A 22 -8.92 15.92 5.33
CA TRP A 22 -7.67 16.60 5.04
C TRP A 22 -7.66 17.20 3.65
N VAL A 23 -6.88 18.27 3.44
CA VAL A 23 -6.57 18.78 2.11
C VAL A 23 -5.40 17.95 1.57
N ILE A 24 -5.63 17.25 0.45
CA ILE A 24 -4.63 16.38 -0.16
C ILE A 24 -3.68 17.20 -1.04
N ASP A 25 -2.38 17.06 -0.78
CA ASP A 25 -1.32 17.73 -1.54
C ASP A 25 -0.81 16.87 -2.70
N GLU A 26 -0.59 15.58 -2.44
CA GLU A 26 -0.02 14.65 -3.41
C GLU A 26 -0.44 13.20 -3.09
N ILE A 27 -0.73 12.42 -4.12
CA ILE A 27 -0.81 10.95 -4.06
C ILE A 27 0.11 10.39 -5.16
N LYS A 28 1.03 9.49 -4.80
CA LYS A 28 1.91 8.83 -5.77
C LYS A 28 2.20 7.36 -5.43
N PRO A 29 2.52 6.53 -6.44
CA PRO A 29 2.91 5.14 -6.20
C PRO A 29 4.13 5.06 -5.28
N ALA A 30 4.10 4.11 -4.33
CA ALA A 30 5.17 3.90 -3.36
C ALA A 30 5.29 2.42 -2.97
N ARG A 31 6.27 2.11 -2.12
CA ARG A 31 6.50 0.79 -1.52
C ARG A 31 6.31 0.89 -0.01
N LEU A 32 5.45 0.03 0.54
CA LEU A 32 5.23 -0.10 1.98
C LEU A 32 6.18 -1.15 2.53
N TYR A 33 7.06 -0.79 3.46
CA TYR A 33 8.04 -1.69 4.05
C TYR A 33 7.59 -2.16 5.42
N ALA A 34 7.64 -3.47 5.67
CA ALA A 34 7.27 -4.08 6.94
C ALA A 34 8.35 -5.07 7.40
N SER A 35 8.52 -5.18 8.72
CA SER A 35 9.16 -6.35 9.29
C SER A 35 8.16 -7.50 9.24
N ALA A 36 8.52 -8.59 8.58
CA ALA A 36 7.66 -9.75 8.42
C ALA A 36 8.45 -11.02 8.75
N PRO A 37 7.77 -12.10 9.19
CA PRO A 37 8.41 -13.41 9.32
C PRO A 37 9.02 -13.87 7.98
N GLN A 38 10.06 -14.70 8.06
CA GLN A 38 10.60 -15.37 6.87
C GLN A 38 9.49 -16.15 6.14
N GLY A 39 9.50 -16.07 4.80
CA GLY A 39 8.47 -16.69 3.95
C GLY A 39 7.19 -15.85 3.80
N ALA A 40 7.13 -14.61 4.31
CA ALA A 40 5.96 -13.75 4.11
C ALA A 40 5.70 -13.43 2.61
N THR A 41 6.71 -13.51 1.76
CA THR A 41 6.56 -13.40 0.30
C THR A 41 5.78 -14.56 -0.32
N ASP A 42 5.67 -15.71 0.35
CA ASP A 42 4.82 -16.84 -0.09
C ASP A 42 3.32 -16.49 -0.06
N LEU A 43 2.93 -15.43 0.68
CA LEU A 43 1.57 -14.92 0.73
C LEU A 43 1.18 -14.12 -0.53
N SER A 44 2.11 -13.85 -1.45
CA SER A 44 1.86 -13.04 -2.65
C SER A 44 0.71 -13.58 -3.49
N ALA A 45 0.68 -14.89 -3.72
CA ALA A 45 -0.39 -15.53 -4.50
C ALA A 45 -1.75 -15.50 -3.77
N LEU A 46 -1.75 -15.67 -2.44
CA LEU A 46 -2.96 -15.61 -1.63
C LEU A 46 -3.55 -14.21 -1.58
N MET A 47 -2.68 -13.21 -1.45
CA MET A 47 -3.05 -11.81 -1.30
C MET A 47 -3.19 -11.09 -2.64
N GLY A 48 -2.89 -11.75 -3.76
CA GLY A 48 -2.87 -11.14 -5.10
C GLY A 48 -1.94 -9.93 -5.18
N ALA A 49 -0.90 -9.88 -4.34
CA ALA A 49 -0.04 -8.71 -4.14
C ALA A 49 1.42 -9.09 -4.40
N ASP A 50 2.18 -8.19 -5.01
CA ASP A 50 3.60 -8.40 -5.29
C ASP A 50 4.43 -8.04 -4.04
N PHE A 51 4.57 -8.99 -3.11
CA PHE A 51 5.51 -8.86 -2.01
C PHE A 51 6.92 -9.22 -2.49
N LYS A 52 7.89 -8.43 -2.05
CA LYS A 52 9.30 -8.69 -2.32
C LYS A 52 10.13 -8.57 -1.05
N ASP A 53 11.08 -9.50 -0.92
CA ASP A 53 12.12 -9.45 0.10
C ASP A 53 13.10 -8.31 -0.18
N GLU A 54 13.52 -7.61 0.88
CA GLU A 54 14.44 -6.49 0.83
C GLU A 54 15.80 -6.84 1.47
N PRO A 55 16.91 -6.20 1.06
CA PRO A 55 18.26 -6.55 1.52
C PRO A 55 18.50 -6.42 3.03
N ASP A 56 17.67 -5.65 3.71
CA ASP A 56 17.75 -5.42 5.16
C ASP A 56 16.83 -6.36 5.97
N GLY A 57 16.26 -7.38 5.33
CA GLY A 57 15.40 -8.38 5.97
C GLY A 57 13.94 -7.94 6.12
N ARG A 58 13.55 -6.78 5.58
CA ARG A 58 12.14 -6.39 5.46
C ARG A 58 11.50 -7.04 4.25
N VAL A 59 10.17 -7.00 4.22
CA VAL A 59 9.36 -7.28 3.04
C VAL A 59 8.69 -5.97 2.64
N SER A 60 8.51 -5.74 1.34
CA SER A 60 7.70 -4.61 0.88
C SER A 60 6.74 -4.95 -0.24
N VAL A 61 5.67 -4.16 -0.32
CA VAL A 61 4.53 -4.33 -1.23
C VAL A 61 4.17 -3.00 -1.88
N ALA A 62 3.58 -3.04 -3.07
CA ALA A 62 3.07 -1.84 -3.73
C ALA A 62 1.98 -1.16 -2.90
N GLY A 63 1.99 0.17 -2.88
CA GLY A 63 0.99 1.01 -2.22
C GLY A 63 1.07 2.47 -2.68
N TRP A 64 0.52 3.37 -1.88
CA TRP A 64 0.49 4.81 -2.15
C TRP A 64 1.20 5.58 -1.03
N LEU A 65 1.94 6.62 -1.40
CA LEU A 65 2.35 7.68 -0.50
C LEU A 65 1.39 8.86 -0.70
N LEU A 66 0.75 9.28 0.39
CA LEU A 66 -0.15 10.42 0.43
C LEU A 66 0.42 11.48 1.36
N SER A 67 0.53 12.71 0.85
CA SER A 67 0.86 13.91 1.63
C SER A 67 -0.38 14.78 1.73
N ALA A 68 -0.68 15.27 2.93
CA ALA A 68 -1.85 16.11 3.20
C ALA A 68 -1.63 17.00 4.41
N HIS A 69 -2.42 18.07 4.51
CA HIS A 69 -2.39 19.01 5.62
C HIS A 69 -3.81 19.32 6.14
N LEU A 70 -3.87 19.83 7.37
CA LEU A 70 -5.13 20.23 8.00
C LEU A 70 -5.56 21.58 7.42
N GLY A 71 -6.82 21.68 7.00
CA GLY A 71 -7.44 22.90 6.47
C GLY A 71 -7.84 23.91 7.54
#